data_AF-A0A979G9R8-F1
#
_entry.id   AF-A0A979G9R8-F1
#
_cell.length_a   1.000
_cell.length_b   1.000
_cell.length_c   1.000
_cell.angle_alpha   90.00
_cell.angle_beta   90.00
_cell.angle_gamma   90.00
#
_symmetry.space_group_name_H-M   'P 1'
#
loop_
_entity.id
_entity.type
_entity.pdbx_description
1 polymer ?
#
loop_
_entity_poly.entity_id
_entity_poly.type
_entity_poly.pdbx_seq_one_letter_code
_entity_poly.pdbx_strand_id
1 'polypeptide(L)'
;MKAVIVKIERTCSAFPTQYEGTLDNGKMFYFRFRWGELCISESISPTEDIDDAIIGTVVLEIQTDDDWNGVMSPEQVVSYLSPIYQLSAEIRNEIFNPII
;
A
#
# COMPACT_ATOMS: atom_id res chain seq x y z
N MET A 1 14.11 5.67 11.16
CA MET A 1 13.15 4.67 11.65
C MET A 1 12.07 4.53 10.59
N LYS A 2 11.53 3.34 10.36
CA LYS A 2 10.41 3.13 9.43
C LYS A 2 9.12 3.64 10.10
N ALA A 3 8.24 4.29 9.34
CA ALA A 3 6.91 4.62 9.84
C ALA A 3 6.10 3.34 10.08
N VAL A 4 5.16 3.38 11.02
CA VAL A 4 4.28 2.24 11.34
C VAL A 4 2.96 2.44 10.61
N ILE A 5 2.47 1.42 9.91
CA ILE A 5 1.10 1.44 9.39
C ILE A 5 0.15 1.19 10.57
N VAL A 6 -0.79 2.11 10.79
CA VAL A 6 -1.78 2.01 11.87
C VAL A 6 -3.18 1.65 11.38
N LYS A 7 -3.45 1.82 10.08
CA LYS A 7 -4.68 1.41 9.41
C LYS A 7 -4.36 1.04 7.97
N ILE A 8 -4.94 -0.04 7.44
CA ILE A 8 -4.87 -0.38 6.03
C ILE A 8 -6.23 -0.90 5.52
N GLU A 9 -6.60 -0.54 4.31
CA GLU A 9 -7.83 -0.96 3.67
C GLU A 9 -7.55 -1.38 2.23
N ARG A 10 -8.11 -2.52 1.80
CA ARG A 10 -8.05 -2.95 0.41
C ARG A 10 -9.25 -2.38 -0.33
N THR A 11 -9.02 -1.44 -1.24
CA THR A 11 -10.12 -0.72 -1.90
C THR A 11 -10.52 -1.30 -3.26
N CYS A 12 -9.87 -2.40 -3.70
CA CYS A 12 -10.28 -3.15 -4.90
C CYS A 12 -10.12 -4.67 -4.71
N SER A 13 -11.19 -5.43 -5.03
CA SER A 13 -11.26 -6.88 -4.85
C SER A 13 -10.62 -7.72 -5.96
N ALA A 14 -10.44 -7.15 -7.15
CA ALA A 14 -9.95 -7.87 -8.31
C ALA A 14 -8.71 -7.21 -8.92
N PHE A 15 -8.89 -6.10 -9.63
CA PHE A 15 -7.85 -5.41 -10.39
C PHE A 15 -8.15 -3.91 -10.44
N PRO A 16 -7.17 -3.03 -10.16
CA PRO A 16 -5.82 -3.32 -9.67
C PRO A 16 -5.79 -3.81 -8.22
N THR A 17 -4.70 -4.44 -7.77
CA THR A 17 -4.46 -4.55 -6.32
C THR A 17 -4.18 -3.16 -5.77
N GLN A 18 -5.07 -2.68 -4.90
CA GLN A 18 -5.01 -1.33 -4.33
C GLN A 18 -5.20 -1.39 -2.82
N TYR A 19 -4.35 -0.66 -2.11
CA TYR A 19 -4.50 -0.42 -0.68
C TYR A 19 -4.32 1.05 -0.34
N GLU A 20 -5.03 1.47 0.69
CA GLU A 20 -4.99 2.80 1.27
C GLU A 20 -4.69 2.63 2.76
N GLY A 21 -3.94 3.54 3.36
CA GLY A 21 -3.70 3.44 4.79
C GLY A 21 -3.08 4.66 5.42
N THR A 22 -3.01 4.62 6.74
CA THR A 22 -2.53 5.71 7.59
C THR A 22 -1.27 5.28 8.33
N LEU A 23 -0.30 6.19 8.41
CA LEU A 23 0.94 6.03 9.14
C LEU A 23 0.84 6.64 10.55
N ASP A 24 1.69 6.19 11.47
CA ASP A 24 1.76 6.66 12.86
C ASP A 24 2.09 8.16 13.01
N ASN A 25 2.71 8.75 11.99
CA ASN A 25 2.97 10.19 11.91
C ASN A 25 1.78 11.00 11.35
N GLY A 26 0.65 10.36 11.06
CA GLY A 26 -0.58 10.96 10.53
C GLY A 26 -0.59 11.18 9.02
N LYS A 27 0.45 10.77 8.29
CA LYS A 27 0.44 10.76 6.82
C LYS A 27 -0.41 9.62 6.29
N MET A 28 -0.90 9.80 5.07
CA MET A 28 -1.55 8.74 4.29
C MET A 28 -0.52 8.08 3.38
N PHE A 29 -0.69 6.79 3.10
CA PHE A 29 0.03 6.11 2.03
C PHE A 29 -0.96 5.44 1.07
N TYR A 30 -0.53 5.33 -0.19
CA TYR A 30 -1.26 4.70 -1.28
C TYR A 30 -0.40 3.61 -1.91
N PHE A 31 -0.98 2.43 -2.12
CA PHE A 31 -0.35 1.29 -2.79
C PHE A 31 -1.20 0.92 -3.99
N ARG A 32 -0.58 0.80 -5.16
CA ARG A 32 -1.26 0.32 -6.37
C ARG A 32 -0.34 -0.53 -7.22
N PHE A 33 -0.83 -1.72 -7.56
CA PHE A 33 -0.21 -2.57 -8.57
C PHE A 33 -1.14 -2.74 -9.77
N ARG A 34 -0.68 -2.36 -10.97
CA ARG A 34 -1.45 -2.46 -12.21
C ARG A 34 -0.53 -2.72 -13.40
N TRP A 35 -0.81 -3.78 -14.17
CA TRP A 35 -0.09 -4.09 -15.42
C TRP A 35 1.44 -4.10 -15.28
N GLY A 36 1.95 -4.83 -14.29
CA GLY A 36 3.38 -4.91 -13.99
C GLY A 36 3.96 -3.68 -13.27
N GLU A 37 3.18 -2.62 -13.05
CA GLU A 37 3.65 -1.41 -12.36
C GLU A 37 3.18 -1.39 -10.91
N LEU A 38 4.13 -1.40 -9.97
CA LEU A 38 3.89 -1.14 -8.55
C LEU A 38 4.31 0.29 -8.22
N CYS A 39 3.39 1.06 -7.65
CA CYS A 39 3.67 2.35 -7.06
C CYS A 39 3.19 2.39 -5.60
N ILE A 40 4.07 2.90 -4.73
CA ILE A 40 3.77 3.22 -3.33
C ILE A 40 4.14 4.67 -3.10
N SER A 41 3.18 5.47 -2.63
CA SER A 41 3.34 6.90 -2.39
C SER A 41 2.81 7.30 -1.02
N GLU A 42 3.30 8.41 -0.50
CA GLU A 42 2.91 9.00 0.79
C GLU A 42 2.49 10.47 0.61
N SER A 43 1.56 10.93 1.44
CA SER A 43 1.24 12.35 1.51
C SER A 43 2.45 13.18 2.00
N ILE A 44 2.56 14.43 1.51
CA ILE A 44 3.65 15.33 1.90
C ILE A 44 3.55 15.68 3.39
N SER A 45 2.34 15.93 3.87
CA SER A 45 1.99 16.27 5.25
C SER A 45 0.92 15.34 5.82
N PRO A 46 0.74 15.29 7.15
CA PRO A 46 -0.38 14.60 7.77
C PRO A 46 -1.72 15.08 7.21
N THR A 47 -2.62 14.14 6.91
CA THR A 47 -3.88 14.38 6.22
C THR A 47 -4.81 13.19 6.39
N GLU A 48 -6.10 13.38 6.14
CA GLU A 48 -7.10 12.30 6.03
C GLU A 48 -7.56 12.09 4.59
N ASP A 49 -7.08 12.92 3.65
CA ASP A 49 -7.39 12.83 2.24
C ASP A 49 -6.42 11.89 1.52
N ILE A 50 -6.94 10.83 0.91
CA ILE A 50 -6.10 9.87 0.17
C ILE A 50 -5.53 10.48 -1.11
N ASP A 51 -6.19 11.47 -1.70
CA ASP A 51 -5.73 12.11 -2.94
C ASP A 51 -4.35 12.77 -2.73
N ASP A 52 -4.08 13.28 -1.53
CA ASP A 52 -2.77 13.83 -1.14
C ASP A 52 -1.65 12.78 -1.17
N ALA A 53 -1.96 11.51 -0.90
CA ALA A 53 -0.99 10.42 -1.03
C ALA A 53 -0.82 10.00 -2.49
N ILE A 54 -1.91 9.93 -3.26
CA ILE A 54 -1.89 9.53 -4.68
C ILE A 54 -1.00 10.47 -5.52
N ILE A 55 -1.06 11.78 -5.27
CA ILE A 55 -0.21 12.79 -5.94
C ILE A 55 1.05 13.13 -5.15
N GLY A 56 1.30 12.39 -4.07
CA GLY A 56 2.30 12.69 -3.08
C GLY A 56 3.72 12.26 -3.47
N THR A 57 4.54 11.99 -2.47
CA THR A 57 5.92 11.54 -2.67
C THR A 57 5.95 10.05 -2.96
N VAL A 58 6.47 9.67 -4.12
CA VAL A 58 6.70 8.26 -4.47
C VAL A 58 7.83 7.72 -3.59
N VAL A 59 7.52 6.68 -2.82
CA VAL A 59 8.45 5.98 -1.92
C VAL A 59 9.03 4.75 -2.58
N LEU A 60 8.24 4.08 -3.42
CA LEU A 60 8.67 2.96 -4.23
C LEU A 60 7.95 2.96 -5.57
N GLU A 61 8.73 2.76 -6.63
CA GLU A 61 8.22 2.52 -7.97
C GLU A 61 9.01 1.37 -8.58
N ILE A 62 8.31 0.31 -8.98
CA ILE A 62 8.92 -0.88 -9.56
C ILE A 62 8.12 -1.25 -10.81
N GLN A 63 8.85 -1.51 -11.89
CA GLN A 63 8.31 -2.27 -13.01
C GLN A 63 8.70 -3.74 -12.87
N THR A 64 7.70 -4.60 -12.98
CA THR A 64 7.82 -6.05 -13.07
C THR A 64 7.35 -6.50 -14.44
N ASP A 65 7.74 -7.70 -14.84
CA ASP A 65 7.11 -8.36 -15.98
C ASP A 65 5.62 -8.64 -15.61
N ASP A 66 4.67 -8.44 -16.55
CA ASP A 66 3.20 -8.44 -16.30
C ASP A 66 2.59 -9.83 -16.00
N ASP A 67 3.38 -10.73 -15.42
CA ASP A 67 2.96 -12.11 -15.13
C ASP A 67 1.84 -12.19 -14.09
N TRP A 68 1.60 -11.10 -13.36
CA TRP A 68 0.63 -11.03 -12.26
C TRP A 68 -0.71 -10.44 -12.70
N ASN A 69 -0.85 -9.99 -13.97
CA ASN A 69 -2.07 -9.39 -14.52
C ASN A 69 -2.65 -8.26 -13.63
N GLY A 70 -1.78 -7.51 -12.94
CA GLY A 70 -2.18 -6.46 -11.99
C GLY A 70 -2.81 -6.95 -10.67
N VAL A 71 -2.66 -8.23 -10.31
CA VAL A 71 -3.14 -8.80 -9.05
C VAL A 71 -1.98 -9.35 -8.24
N MET A 72 -1.78 -8.83 -7.04
CA MET A 72 -0.83 -9.37 -6.06
C MET A 72 -1.53 -10.20 -4.99
N SER A 73 -0.89 -11.27 -4.56
CA SER A 73 -1.24 -12.02 -3.35
C SER A 73 -0.92 -11.23 -2.08
N PRO A 74 -1.56 -11.54 -0.94
CA PRO A 74 -1.23 -10.93 0.35
C PRO A 74 0.26 -11.03 0.71
N GLU A 75 0.91 -12.14 0.41
CA GLU A 75 2.34 -12.35 0.65
C GLU A 75 3.21 -11.39 -0.15
N GLN A 76 2.86 -11.14 -1.41
CA GLN A 76 3.54 -10.17 -2.26
C GLN A 76 3.35 -8.75 -1.72
N VAL A 77 2.14 -8.38 -1.32
CA VAL A 77 1.88 -7.07 -0.70
C VAL A 77 2.75 -6.86 0.53
N VAL A 78 2.82 -7.86 1.42
CA VAL A 78 3.68 -7.81 2.63
C VAL A 78 5.17 -7.71 2.28
N SER A 79 5.62 -8.40 1.23
CA SER A 79 7.04 -8.37 0.82
C SER A 79 7.47 -7.01 0.31
N TYR A 80 6.56 -6.24 -0.31
CA TYR A 80 6.82 -4.86 -0.74
C TYR A 80 6.64 -3.82 0.36
N LEU A 81 5.70 -4.02 1.29
CA LEU A 81 5.47 -3.06 2.38
C LEU A 81 6.49 -3.17 3.51
N SER A 82 6.91 -4.39 3.91
CA SER A 82 7.79 -4.58 5.08
C SER A 82 9.21 -3.99 4.98
N PRO A 83 9.81 -3.82 3.78
CA PRO A 83 11.04 -3.05 3.62
C PRO A 83 10.86 -1.55 3.86
N ILE A 84 9.67 -1.00 3.67
CA ILE A 84 9.38 0.44 3.76
C ILE A 84 8.81 0.78 5.14
N TYR A 85 7.85 0.00 5.61
CA TYR A 85 7.07 0.25 6.81
C TYR A 85 7.22 -0.86 7.85
N GLN A 86 6.88 -0.54 9.09
CA GLN A 86 6.64 -1.53 10.13
C GLN A 86 5.18 -2.00 10.08
N LEU A 87 4.98 -3.32 10.10
CA LEU A 87 3.67 -3.98 10.04
C LEU A 87 3.41 -4.75 11.34
N SER A 88 2.32 -4.43 12.04
CA SER A 88 1.86 -5.21 13.20
C SER A 88 1.21 -6.53 12.78
N ALA A 89 0.86 -7.38 13.75
CA ALA A 89 0.14 -8.63 13.46
C ALA A 89 -1.28 -8.36 12.93
N GLU A 90 -1.92 -7.32 13.45
CA GLU A 90 -3.25 -6.86 13.05
C GLU A 90 -3.24 -6.38 11.59
N ILE A 91 -2.31 -5.51 11.22
CA ILE A 91 -2.15 -5.02 9.84
C ILE A 91 -1.87 -6.17 8.86
N ARG A 92 -1.05 -7.15 9.27
CA ARG A 92 -0.85 -8.36 8.46
C ARG A 92 -2.17 -9.08 8.28
N ASN A 93 -2.92 -9.31 9.35
CA ASN A 93 -4.22 -9.97 9.25
C ASN A 93 -5.19 -9.24 8.31
N GLU A 94 -5.23 -7.90 8.32
CA GLU A 94 -6.05 -7.11 7.39
C GLU A 94 -5.63 -7.30 5.92
N ILE A 95 -4.33 -7.47 5.64
CA ILE A 95 -3.83 -7.76 4.29
C ILE A 95 -4.21 -9.18 3.85
N PHE A 96 -4.13 -10.17 4.75
CA PHE A 96 -4.45 -11.57 4.45
C PHE A 96 -5.95 -11.86 4.39
N ASN A 97 -6.74 -11.13 5.17
CA ASN A 97 -8.19 -11.30 5.30
C ASN A 97 -8.89 -9.95 5.08
N PRO A 98 -8.77 -9.35 3.88
CA PRO A 98 -9.37 -8.05 3.61
C PRO A 98 -10.89 -8.16 3.63
N ILE A 99 -11.54 -7.23 4.32
CA ILE A 99 -12.99 -7.01 4.21
C ILE A 99 -13.17 -6.02 3.06
N ILE A 100 -13.86 -6.44 2.00
CA ILE A 100 -14.12 -5.65 0.79
C ILE A 100 -15.62 -5.63 0.51
#